data_AF-A0A7V9Q2W3-F1
#
_entry.id   AF-A0A7V9Q2W3-F1
#
_cell.length_a   1.000
_cell.length_b   1.000
_cell.length_c   1.000
_cell.angle_alpha   90.00
_cell.angle_beta   90.00
_cell.angle_gamma   90.00
#
_symmetry.space_group_name_H-M   'P 1'
#
loop_
_entity.id
_entity.type
_entity.pdbx_description
1 polymer ?
#
loop_
_entity_poly.entity_id
_entity_poly.type
_entity_poly.pdbx_seq_one_letter_code
_entity_poly.pdbx_strand_id
1 'polypeptide(L)' 'GPFDELHDELLAMTPRGQELELHVNLLRHGRRTCHSQRPACAGCDLRWMCPSARTRAR' A
#
# COMPACT_ATOMS: atom_id res chain seq x y z
N GLY A 1 10.08 -12.70 -12.05
CA GLY A 1 8.63 -12.90 -12.33
C GLY A 1 7.86 -11.67 -11.89
N PRO A 2 6.52 -11.62 -12.04
CA PRO A 2 5.76 -10.40 -11.77
C PRO A 2 5.91 -9.86 -10.33
N PHE A 3 6.14 -10.76 -9.37
CA PHE A 3 6.39 -10.39 -7.98
C PHE A 3 7.80 -9.81 -7.74
N ASP A 4 8.81 -10.33 -8.43
CA ASP A 4 10.18 -9.83 -8.31
C ASP A 4 10.31 -8.43 -8.93
N GLU A 5 9.66 -8.20 -10.08
CA GLU A 5 9.64 -6.89 -10.73
C GLU A 5 8.98 -5.81 -9.85
N LEU A 6 7.82 -6.11 -9.26
CA LEU A 6 7.15 -5.21 -8.32
C LEU A 6 7.98 -4.97 -7.05
N HIS A 7 8.71 -5.98 -6.60
CA HIS A 7 9.61 -5.85 -5.46
C HIS A 7 10.76 -4.88 -5.78
N ASP A 8 11.38 -5.03 -6.95
CA ASP A 8 12.49 -4.18 -7.39
C ASP A 8 12.05 -2.73 -7.59
N GLU A 9 10.85 -2.49 -8.15
CA GLU A 9 10.27 -1.14 -8.25
C GLU A 9 10.07 -0.50 -6.88
N LEU A 10 9.52 -1.25 -5.91
CA LEU A 10 9.37 -0.75 -4.54
C LEU A 10 10.72 -0.45 -3.89
N LEU A 11 11.72 -1.31 -4.07
CA LEU A 11 13.07 -1.05 -3.58
C LEU A 11 13.68 0.21 -4.19
N ALA A 12 13.51 0.43 -5.50
CA ALA A 12 14.03 1.61 -6.19
C ALA A 12 13.43 2.93 -5.67
N MET A 13 12.18 2.91 -5.20
CA MET A 13 11.50 4.07 -4.60
C MET A 13 11.76 4.23 -3.10
N THR A 14 12.29 3.21 -2.43
CA THR A 14 12.47 3.21 -0.96
C THR A 14 13.83 3.75 -0.59
N PRO A 15 13.93 4.70 0.37
CA PRO A 15 15.22 5.11 0.90
C PRO A 15 16.00 3.92 1.48
N ARG A 16 17.31 3.87 1.23
CA ARG A 16 18.16 2.79 1.73
C ARG A 16 18.05 2.65 3.25
N GLY A 17 17.86 1.43 3.72
CA GLY A 17 17.70 1.10 5.14
C GLY A 17 16.27 1.20 5.67
N GLN A 18 15.29 1.63 4.85
CA GLN A 18 13.88 1.71 5.22
C GLN A 18 13.01 0.60 4.61
N GLU A 19 13.62 -0.38 3.95
CA GLU A 19 12.92 -1.44 3.20
C GLU A 19 12.05 -2.28 4.14
N LEU A 20 12.59 -2.66 5.30
CA LEU A 20 11.85 -3.43 6.31
C LEU A 20 10.71 -2.61 6.91
N GLU A 21 10.94 -1.33 7.17
CA GLU A 21 9.93 -0.45 7.73
C GLU A 21 8.77 -0.25 6.76
N LEU A 22 9.08 0.02 5.47
CA LEU A 22 8.07 0.09 4.42
C LEU A 22 7.26 -1.21 4.35
N HIS A 23 7.93 -2.35 4.28
CA HIS A 23 7.27 -3.66 4.22
C HIS A 23 6.27 -3.86 5.37
N VAL A 24 6.73 -3.62 6.61
CA VAL A 24 5.90 -3.79 7.80
C VAL A 24 4.73 -2.79 7.81
N ASN A 25 4.95 -1.55 7.37
CA ASN A 25 3.91 -0.53 7.30
C ASN A 25 2.86 -0.86 6.24
N LEU A 26 3.25 -1.34 5.06
CA LEU A 26 2.33 -1.81 4.02
C LEU A 26 1.51 -3.02 4.50
N LEU A 27 2.15 -3.98 5.16
CA LEU A 27 1.47 -5.15 5.73
C LEU A 27 0.44 -4.73 6.77
N ARG A 28 0.82 -3.84 7.70
CA ARG A 28 -0.10 -3.31 8.72
C ARG A 28 -1.26 -2.55 8.08
N HIS A 29 -0.99 -1.73 7.07
CA HIS A 29 -2.01 -0.96 6.36
C HIS A 29 -3.02 -1.87 5.66
N GLY A 30 -2.55 -2.88 4.90
CA GLY A 30 -3.42 -3.86 4.24
C GLY A 30 -4.27 -4.67 5.23
N ARG A 31 -3.73 -4.97 6.42
CA ARG A 31 -4.44 -5.73 7.46
C ARG A 31 -5.40 -4.93 8.32
N ARG A 32 -5.31 -3.60 8.35
CA ARG A 32 -6.11 -2.74 9.24
C ARG A 32 -7.03 -1.77 8.50
N THR A 33 -6.71 -1.45 7.24
CA THR A 33 -7.39 -0.40 6.47
C THR A 33 -7.69 -0.86 5.04
N CYS A 34 -6.66 -1.24 4.27
CA CYS A 34 -6.77 -1.55 2.85
C CYS A 34 -6.96 -3.05 2.60
N HIS A 35 -8.00 -3.62 3.19
CA HIS A 35 -8.32 -5.04 3.04
C HIS A 35 -8.65 -5.40 1.58
N SER A 36 -8.42 -6.67 1.20
CA SER A 36 -8.71 -7.17 -0.15
C SER A 36 -10.17 -7.00 -0.55
N GLN A 37 -11.08 -7.12 0.42
CA GLN A 37 -12.52 -6.92 0.24
C GLN A 37 -13.00 -5.80 1.16
N ARG A 38 -13.82 -4.89 0.61
CA ARG A 38 -14.47 -3.78 1.33
C ARG A 38 -13.48 -2.96 2.19
N PRO A 39 -12.43 -2.35 1.58
CA PRO A 39 -11.46 -1.55 2.31
C PRO A 39 -12.11 -0.36 3.03
N ALA A 40 -11.56 0.03 4.19
CA ALA A 40 -12.03 1.16 4.99
C ALA A 40 -11.55 2.50 4.40
N CYS A 41 -11.83 2.75 3.12
CA CYS A 41 -11.30 3.88 2.37
C CYS A 41 -11.66 5.25 2.97
N ALA A 42 -12.84 5.38 3.59
CA ALA A 42 -13.32 6.64 4.13
C ALA A 42 -12.36 7.26 5.18
N GLY A 43 -11.77 6.41 6.03
CA GLY A 43 -10.81 6.79 7.08
C GLY A 43 -9.36 6.44 6.76
N CYS A 44 -9.02 6.19 5.50
CA CYS A 44 -7.66 5.89 5.09
C CYS A 44 -6.85 7.17 4.93
N ASP A 45 -5.72 7.29 5.64
CA ASP A 45 -4.83 8.46 5.56
C ASP A 45 -4.25 8.67 4.15
N LEU A 46 -4.16 7.60 3.36
CA LEU A 46 -3.68 7.64 1.97
C LEU A 46 -4.81 7.93 0.96
N ARG A 47 -6.07 8.11 1.40
CA ARG A 47 -7.25 8.27 0.52
C ARG A 47 -7.07 9.37 -0.53
N TRP A 48 -6.46 10.49 -0.14
CA TRP A 48 -6.31 11.65 -1.00
C TRP A 48 -5.41 11.40 -2.21
N MET A 49 -4.40 10.52 -2.07
CA MET A 49 -3.51 10.12 -3.17
C MET A 49 -3.91 8.78 -3.81
N CYS A 50 -4.65 7.92 -3.10
CA CYS A 50 -4.96 6.56 -3.54
C CYS A 50 -5.86 6.53 -4.79
N PRO A 51 -5.38 5.99 -5.93
CA PRO A 51 -6.19 5.88 -7.15
C PRO A 51 -7.40 4.98 -6.98
N SER A 52 -7.25 3.87 -6.25
CA SER A 52 -8.34 2.91 -6.00
C SER A 52 -9.42 3.48 -5.09
N ALA A 53 -9.11 4.42 -4.19
CA ALA A 53 -10.12 5.05 -3.35
C ALA A 53 -11.12 5.89 -4.16
N ARG A 54 -10.69 6.43 -5.31
CA ARG A 54 -11.55 7.19 -6.24
C ARG A 54 -12.54 6.30 -6.97
N THR A 55 -12.20 5.04 -7.20
CA THR A 55 -13.06 4.08 -7.93
C THR A 55 -13.85 3.15 -7.01
N ARG A 56 -13.35 2.91 -5.79
CA ARG A 56 -13.96 2.01 -4.79
C ARG A 56 -14.80 2.73 -3.73
N ALA A 57 -15.11 4.03 -3.92
CA ALA A 57 -15.91 4.81 -3.00
C ALA A 57 -17.29 4.17 -2.79
N ARG A 58 -17.43 3.46 -1.67
CA ARG A 58 -18.68 3.16 -0.98
C ARG A 58 -18.59 3.78 0.40
#